data_AF-A0A914PSE0-F1
#
_entry.id   AF-A0A914PSE0-F1
#
_cell.length_a   1.000
_cell.length_b   1.000
_cell.length_c   1.000
_cell.angle_alpha   90.00
_cell.angle_beta   90.00
_cell.angle_gamma   90.00
#
_symmetry.space_group_name_H-M   'P 1'
#
loop_
_entity.id
_entity.type
_entity.pdbx_description
1 polymer ?
#
loop_
_entity_poly.entity_id
_entity_poly.type
_entity_poly.pdbx_seq_one_letter_code
_entity_poly.pdbx_strand_id
1 'polypeptide(L)'
;MKYKLHPRLAKLLGIAIETRSKVIEALWQYIKSHKLQDLVERDWINCDQMLEQIFLTKRMRFIEVPQRVQQLLQTPDPIVLHHIIHRKDSEKPVTACYDIDVELDDPLKAPMTQFLSTMTSNNEIHNLDMKLYDLAEQVQEWKQRVDYYKRLADDPLGFVNKWLKSQEADLKLMTGKNAELENERRVERYMQPQMQEGVFRYLYNKVQQKRKELELGINAKGGMMF
;
A
#
# COMPACT_ATOMS: atom_id res chain seq x y z
N MET A 1 -13.91 -14.83 -24.72
CA MET A 1 -13.84 -15.43 -26.08
C MET A 1 -13.85 -16.94 -25.95
N LYS A 2 -14.70 -17.59 -26.74
CA LYS A 2 -14.76 -19.05 -26.84
C LYS A 2 -13.81 -19.55 -27.92
N TYR A 3 -13.34 -20.78 -27.73
CA TYR A 3 -12.44 -21.45 -28.64
C TYR A 3 -13.03 -22.79 -29.03
N LYS A 4 -12.79 -23.21 -30.26
CA LYS A 4 -13.10 -24.56 -30.73
C LYS A 4 -12.00 -25.50 -30.25
N LEU A 5 -12.37 -26.58 -29.57
CA LEU A 5 -11.39 -27.55 -29.08
C LEU A 5 -10.97 -28.48 -30.22
N HIS A 6 -9.73 -28.94 -30.20
CA HIS A 6 -9.28 -30.02 -31.06
C HIS A 6 -10.22 -31.24 -30.93
N PRO A 7 -10.64 -31.91 -32.02
CA PRO A 7 -11.69 -32.95 -31.99
C PRO A 7 -11.47 -34.05 -30.96
N ARG A 8 -10.22 -34.44 -30.71
CA ARG A 8 -9.86 -35.44 -29.70
C ARG A 8 -10.11 -34.93 -28.28
N LEU A 9 -9.75 -33.68 -27.99
CA LEU A 9 -9.98 -33.05 -26.69
C LEU A 9 -11.46 -32.76 -26.47
N ALA A 10 -12.17 -32.34 -27.52
CA ALA A 10 -13.61 -32.13 -27.49
C ALA A 10 -14.38 -33.42 -27.14
N LYS A 11 -13.98 -34.55 -27.73
CA LYS A 11 -14.58 -35.87 -27.45
C LYS A 11 -14.31 -36.34 -26.02
N LEU A 12 -13.13 -36.05 -25.47
CA LEU A 12 -12.78 -36.41 -24.11
C LEU A 12 -13.57 -35.61 -23.07
N LEU A 13 -13.65 -34.29 -23.26
CA LEU A 13 -14.29 -33.39 -22.30
C LEU A 13 -15.81 -33.27 -22.52
N GLY A 14 -16.34 -33.77 -23.63
CA GLY A 14 -17.75 -33.61 -24.01
C GLY A 14 -18.12 -32.18 -24.43
N ILE A 15 -17.12 -31.35 -24.74
CA ILE A 15 -17.28 -29.91 -24.98
C ILE A 15 -16.65 -29.56 -26.33
N ALA A 16 -17.43 -29.03 -27.28
CA ALA A 16 -16.92 -28.65 -28.60
C ALA A 16 -16.37 -27.21 -28.65
N ILE A 17 -17.07 -26.26 -28.00
CA ILE A 17 -16.76 -24.84 -28.06
C ILE A 17 -16.97 -24.22 -26.68
N GLU A 18 -15.90 -23.76 -26.03
CA GLU A 18 -15.99 -23.12 -24.71
C GLU A 18 -14.86 -22.11 -24.45
N THR A 19 -14.99 -21.38 -23.33
CA THR A 19 -13.92 -20.48 -22.85
C THR A 19 -12.74 -21.27 -22.29
N ARG A 20 -11.52 -20.73 -22.43
CA ARG A 20 -10.29 -21.36 -21.94
C ARG A 20 -10.38 -21.78 -20.46
N SER A 21 -10.98 -20.94 -19.61
CA SER A 21 -11.13 -21.24 -18.18
C SER A 21 -11.99 -22.49 -17.95
N LYS A 22 -13.14 -22.58 -18.62
CA LYS A 22 -14.02 -23.76 -18.54
C LYS A 22 -13.37 -25.02 -19.10
N VAL A 23 -12.58 -24.92 -20.17
CA VAL A 23 -11.83 -26.07 -20.71
C VAL A 23 -10.81 -26.60 -19.71
N ILE A 24 -10.06 -25.70 -19.07
CA ILE A 24 -9.09 -26.09 -18.03
C ILE A 24 -9.81 -26.69 -16.82
N GLU A 25 -10.95 -26.14 -16.43
CA GLU A 25 -11.77 -26.67 -15.34
C GLU A 25 -12.30 -28.08 -15.66
N ALA A 26 -12.87 -28.29 -16.85
CA ALA A 26 -13.35 -29.60 -17.29
C ALA A 26 -12.21 -30.62 -17.35
N LEU A 27 -11.04 -30.22 -17.85
CA LEU A 27 -9.85 -31.05 -17.85
C LEU A 27 -9.40 -31.41 -16.43
N TRP A 28 -9.46 -30.44 -15.50
CA TRP A 28 -9.15 -30.68 -14.10
C TRP A 28 -10.14 -31.64 -13.43
N GLN A 29 -11.43 -31.49 -13.72
CA GLN A 29 -12.46 -32.42 -13.25
C GLN A 29 -12.20 -33.84 -13.78
N TYR A 30 -11.79 -33.98 -15.05
CA TYR A 30 -11.40 -35.26 -15.64
C TYR A 30 -10.17 -35.87 -14.94
N ILE A 31 -9.11 -35.08 -14.72
CA ILE A 31 -7.90 -35.54 -14.00
C ILE A 31 -8.26 -36.04 -12.59
N LYS A 32 -9.18 -35.34 -11.91
CA LYS A 32 -9.62 -35.67 -10.56
C LYS A 32 -10.50 -36.92 -10.53
N SER A 33 -11.43 -37.08 -11.46
CA SER A 33 -12.31 -38.26 -11.53
C SER A 33 -11.54 -39.54 -11.85
N HIS A 34 -10.53 -39.45 -12.72
CA HIS A 34 -9.67 -40.58 -13.11
C HIS A 34 -8.45 -40.78 -12.20
N LYS A 35 -8.29 -39.96 -11.15
CA LYS A 35 -7.17 -40.03 -10.18
C LYS A 35 -5.79 -40.04 -10.85
N LEU A 36 -5.62 -39.18 -11.86
CA LEU A 36 -4.41 -39.12 -12.69
C LEU A 36 -3.28 -38.28 -12.09
N GLN A 37 -3.52 -37.64 -10.95
CA GLN A 37 -2.49 -36.93 -10.20
C GLN A 37 -1.59 -37.92 -9.45
N ASP A 38 -0.28 -37.69 -9.50
CA ASP A 38 0.69 -38.51 -8.77
C ASP A 38 0.51 -38.35 -7.24
N LEU A 39 0.58 -39.46 -6.50
CA LEU A 39 0.41 -39.49 -5.04
C LEU A 39 1.62 -38.92 -4.31
N VAL A 40 2.82 -39.05 -4.89
CA VAL A 40 4.08 -38.60 -4.30
C VAL A 40 4.39 -37.18 -4.75
N GLU A 41 4.34 -36.92 -6.05
CA GLU A 41 4.62 -35.60 -6.62
C GLU A 41 3.35 -34.92 -7.15
N ARG A 42 2.62 -34.22 -6.29
CA ARG A 42 1.32 -33.61 -6.64
C ARG A 42 1.35 -32.60 -7.79
N ASP A 43 2.52 -32.12 -8.20
CA ASP A 43 2.69 -31.25 -9.37
C ASP A 43 2.67 -32.01 -10.71
N TRP A 44 2.76 -33.33 -10.68
CA TRP A 44 2.77 -34.18 -11.86
C TRP A 44 1.44 -34.87 -12.11
N ILE A 45 1.07 -34.90 -13.38
CA ILE A 45 -0.10 -35.60 -13.91
C ILE A 45 0.39 -36.74 -14.79
N ASN A 46 -0.03 -37.95 -14.45
CA ASN A 46 0.19 -39.15 -15.25
C ASN A 46 -0.91 -39.22 -16.30
N CYS A 47 -0.55 -39.00 -17.56
CA CYS A 47 -1.53 -38.99 -18.64
C CYS A 47 -2.02 -40.42 -18.89
N ASP A 48 -3.34 -40.60 -18.91
CA ASP A 48 -3.94 -41.86 -19.36
C ASP A 48 -3.82 -42.01 -20.88
N GLN A 49 -4.27 -43.15 -21.42
CA GLN A 49 -4.17 -43.44 -22.85
C GLN A 49 -4.84 -42.37 -23.73
N MET A 50 -5.91 -41.74 -23.25
CA MET A 50 -6.63 -40.70 -23.98
C MET A 50 -5.87 -39.37 -23.96
N LEU A 51 -5.37 -38.95 -22.79
CA LEU A 51 -4.56 -37.74 -22.64
C LEU A 51 -3.21 -37.87 -23.34
N GLU A 52 -2.59 -39.05 -23.33
CA GLU A 52 -1.34 -39.30 -24.06
C GLU A 52 -1.54 -39.14 -25.57
N GLN A 53 -2.68 -39.55 -26.13
CA GLN A 53 -3.01 -39.33 -27.54
C GLN A 53 -3.28 -37.87 -27.92
N ILE A 54 -3.62 -37.02 -26.95
CA ILE A 54 -3.94 -35.61 -27.15
C ILE A 54 -2.70 -34.75 -26.93
N PHE A 55 -2.02 -34.92 -25.80
CA PHE A 55 -0.86 -34.13 -25.38
C PHE A 55 0.47 -34.72 -25.83
N LEU A 56 0.46 -35.93 -26.41
CA LEU A 56 1.64 -36.64 -26.93
C LEU A 56 2.73 -36.86 -25.86
N THR A 57 2.33 -36.97 -24.59
CA THR A 57 3.24 -37.18 -23.46
C THR A 57 2.64 -38.11 -22.43
N LYS A 58 3.48 -38.97 -21.83
CA LYS A 58 3.12 -39.87 -20.73
C LYS A 58 2.95 -39.18 -19.39
N ARG A 59 3.73 -38.12 -19.14
CA ARG A 59 3.74 -37.36 -17.88
C ARG A 59 3.88 -35.88 -18.20
N MET A 60 3.17 -35.03 -17.45
CA MET A 60 3.29 -33.58 -17.59
C MET A 60 3.13 -32.88 -16.25
N ARG A 61 3.71 -31.69 -16.14
CA ARG A 61 3.55 -30.83 -14.95
C ARG A 61 2.30 -29.98 -15.05
N PHE A 62 1.68 -29.70 -13.92
CA PHE A 62 0.47 -28.87 -13.85
C PHE A 62 0.65 -27.49 -14.51
N ILE A 63 1.83 -26.86 -14.33
CA ILE A 63 2.16 -25.56 -14.93
C ILE A 63 2.19 -25.58 -16.47
N GLU A 64 2.44 -26.74 -17.08
CA GLU A 64 2.51 -26.90 -18.53
C GLU A 64 1.11 -27.08 -19.14
N VAL A 65 0.11 -27.47 -18.35
CA VAL A 65 -1.27 -27.74 -18.81
C VAL A 65 -1.87 -26.55 -19.56
N PRO A 66 -1.87 -25.31 -19.04
CA PRO A 66 -2.50 -24.19 -19.73
C PRO A 66 -1.86 -23.89 -21.10
N GLN A 67 -0.53 -24.01 -21.21
CA GLN A 67 0.19 -23.78 -22.46
C GLN A 67 -0.11 -24.87 -23.50
N ARG A 68 -0.14 -26.13 -23.09
CA ARG A 68 -0.47 -27.23 -24.02
C ARG A 68 -1.92 -27.22 -24.44
N VAL A 69 -2.84 -26.88 -23.53
CA VAL A 69 -4.25 -26.67 -23.87
C VAL A 69 -4.37 -25.53 -24.89
N GLN A 70 -3.63 -24.44 -24.73
CA GLN A 70 -3.65 -23.33 -25.69
C GLN A 70 -3.27 -23.74 -27.12
N GLN A 71 -2.34 -24.69 -27.29
CA GLN A 71 -1.99 -25.23 -28.61
C GLN A 71 -3.11 -26.06 -29.26
N LEU A 72 -4.06 -26.55 -28.46
CA LEU A 72 -5.20 -27.35 -28.90
C LEU A 72 -6.50 -26.54 -29.04
N LEU A 73 -6.44 -25.23 -28.76
CA LEU A 73 -7.56 -24.31 -28.93
C LEU A 73 -7.45 -23.64 -30.30
N GLN A 74 -8.50 -23.79 -31.10
CA GLN A 74 -8.64 -23.20 -32.42
C GLN A 74 -9.64 -22.04 -32.36
N THR A 75 -9.53 -21.10 -33.30
CA THR A 75 -10.60 -20.11 -33.50
C THR A 75 -11.89 -20.82 -33.89
N PRO A 76 -13.05 -20.40 -33.36
CA PRO A 76 -14.34 -20.94 -33.78
C PRO A 76 -14.51 -20.87 -35.30
N ASP A 77 -15.08 -21.91 -35.91
CA ASP A 77 -15.36 -21.90 -37.35
C ASP A 77 -16.38 -20.80 -37.65
N PRO A 78 -16.23 -20.07 -38.76
CA PRO A 78 -17.22 -19.07 -39.17
C PRO A 78 -18.54 -19.75 -39.53
N ILE A 79 -19.66 -19.07 -39.27
CA ILE A 79 -20.98 -19.54 -39.68
C ILE A 79 -21.09 -19.38 -41.20
N VAL A 80 -21.08 -20.49 -41.94
CA VAL A 80 -21.22 -20.51 -43.41
C VAL A 80 -22.66 -20.82 -43.78
N LEU A 81 -23.35 -19.86 -44.42
CA LEU A 81 -24.72 -20.02 -44.89
C LEU A 81 -24.72 -20.31 -46.40
N HIS A 82 -25.07 -21.54 -46.78
CA HIS A 82 -25.22 -21.92 -48.19
C HIS A 82 -26.64 -21.61 -48.68
N HIS A 83 -26.78 -20.59 -49.52
CA HIS A 83 -28.05 -20.23 -50.17
C HIS A 83 -27.95 -20.42 -51.70
N ILE A 84 -28.74 -21.35 -52.25
CA ILE A 84 -28.82 -21.58 -53.69
C ILE A 84 -29.90 -20.67 -54.27
N ILE A 85 -29.49 -19.74 -55.13
CA ILE A 85 -30.42 -18.84 -55.82
C ILE A 85 -31.14 -19.63 -56.93
N HIS A 86 -32.44 -19.82 -56.79
CA HIS A 86 -33.28 -20.44 -57.80
C HIS A 86 -33.89 -19.37 -58.71
N ARG A 87 -33.72 -19.49 -60.03
CA ARG A 87 -34.33 -18.62 -61.04
C ARG A 87 -35.60 -19.28 -61.58
N LYS A 88 -36.75 -19.04 -60.96
CA LYS A 88 -38.07 -19.41 -61.50
C LYS A 88 -39.11 -18.33 -61.19
N ASP A 89 -40.05 -18.16 -62.13
CA ASP A 89 -41.13 -17.16 -62.24
C ASP A 89 -42.20 -17.24 -61.14
N SER A 90 -41.82 -17.37 -59.87
CA SER A 90 -42.73 -17.33 -58.74
C SER A 90 -42.63 -15.99 -58.01
N GLU A 91 -43.72 -15.22 -57.99
CA GLU A 91 -43.87 -13.88 -57.40
C GLU A 91 -43.59 -13.76 -55.89
N LYS A 92 -43.14 -14.83 -55.22
CA LYS A 92 -42.90 -14.83 -53.77
C LYS A 92 -41.41 -15.03 -53.45
N PRO A 93 -40.76 -14.09 -52.75
CA PRO A 93 -39.40 -14.30 -52.27
C PRO A 93 -39.38 -15.47 -51.29
N VAL A 94 -38.53 -16.46 -51.55
CA VAL A 94 -38.27 -17.56 -50.61
C VAL A 94 -37.34 -17.03 -49.54
N THR A 95 -37.88 -16.65 -48.37
CA THR A 95 -37.09 -16.21 -47.22
C THR A 95 -36.51 -17.43 -46.51
N ALA A 96 -35.21 -17.68 -46.67
CA ALA A 96 -34.48 -18.62 -45.82
C ALA A 96 -34.28 -18.00 -44.44
N CYS A 97 -34.89 -18.58 -43.40
CA CYS A 97 -34.73 -18.16 -42.02
C CYS A 97 -33.73 -19.10 -41.33
N TYR A 98 -32.75 -18.53 -40.63
CA TYR A 98 -31.76 -19.29 -39.86
C TYR A 98 -31.82 -18.82 -38.40
N ASP A 99 -32.11 -19.74 -37.48
CA ASP A 99 -32.03 -19.49 -36.05
C ASP A 99 -30.59 -19.70 -35.58
N ILE A 100 -30.02 -18.68 -34.93
CA ILE A 100 -28.65 -18.69 -34.42
C ILE A 100 -28.69 -18.33 -32.94
N ASP A 101 -28.27 -19.28 -32.10
CA ASP A 101 -28.14 -19.03 -30.67
C ASP A 101 -26.91 -18.15 -30.40
N VAL A 102 -27.15 -16.94 -29.87
CA VAL A 102 -26.11 -15.98 -29.51
C VAL A 102 -26.01 -15.90 -27.99
N GLU A 103 -24.81 -16.10 -27.46
CA GLU A 103 -24.56 -15.82 -26.05
C GLU A 103 -24.46 -14.32 -25.82
N LEU A 104 -25.33 -13.82 -24.95
CA LEU A 104 -25.31 -12.44 -24.48
C LEU A 104 -24.43 -12.36 -23.22
N ASP A 105 -23.72 -11.24 -23.07
CA ASP A 105 -23.07 -10.92 -21.80
C ASP A 105 -24.12 -10.74 -20.69
N ASP A 106 -23.75 -11.13 -19.47
CA ASP A 106 -24.61 -10.98 -18.29
C ASP A 106 -24.98 -9.50 -18.10
N PRO A 107 -26.28 -9.13 -18.19
CA PRO A 107 -26.73 -7.75 -18.08
C PRO A 107 -26.41 -7.11 -16.73
N LEU A 108 -26.07 -7.91 -15.70
CA LEU A 108 -25.70 -7.42 -14.37
C LEU A 108 -24.24 -6.94 -14.28
N LYS A 109 -23.36 -7.33 -15.20
CA LYS A 109 -21.95 -6.89 -15.18
C LYS A 109 -21.79 -5.39 -15.37
N ALA A 110 -22.59 -4.79 -16.25
CA ALA A 110 -22.57 -3.36 -16.52
C ALA A 110 -22.97 -2.52 -15.29
N PRO A 111 -24.13 -2.74 -14.64
CA PRO A 111 -24.51 -1.99 -13.44
C PRO A 111 -23.57 -2.24 -12.27
N MET A 112 -23.02 -3.45 -12.12
CA MET A 112 -22.04 -3.74 -11.06
C MET A 112 -20.74 -2.96 -11.27
N THR A 113 -20.25 -2.85 -12.51
CA THR A 113 -19.06 -2.05 -12.83
C THR A 113 -19.31 -0.56 -12.59
N GLN A 114 -20.48 -0.07 -12.99
CA GLN A 114 -20.89 1.31 -12.75
C GLN A 114 -20.99 1.64 -11.25
N PHE A 115 -21.56 0.74 -10.45
CA PHE A 115 -21.64 0.88 -9.00
C PHE A 115 -20.25 1.01 -8.35
N LEU A 116 -19.31 0.13 -8.71
CA LEU A 116 -17.94 0.17 -8.19
C LEU A 116 -17.19 1.47 -8.57
N SER A 117 -17.40 1.99 -9.78
CA SER A 117 -16.82 3.27 -10.21
C SER A 117 -17.38 4.47 -9.43
N THR A 118 -18.65 4.39 -9.03
CA THR A 118 -19.31 5.44 -8.24
C THR A 118 -18.77 5.46 -6.80
N MET A 119 -18.51 4.29 -6.21
CA MET A 119 -17.95 4.20 -4.85
C MET A 119 -16.50 4.69 -4.74
N THR A 120 -15.70 4.53 -5.80
CA THR A 120 -14.28 4.94 -5.83
C THR A 120 -14.09 6.43 -6.11
N SER A 121 -15.12 7.13 -6.60
CA SER A 121 -15.06 8.54 -6.99
C SER A 121 -15.66 9.50 -5.94
N ASN A 122 -15.75 9.09 -4.68
CA ASN A 122 -16.34 9.92 -3.62
C ASN A 122 -15.32 10.89 -2.99
N ASN A 123 -14.83 11.84 -3.79
CA ASN A 123 -13.98 12.95 -3.31
C ASN A 123 -14.72 13.89 -2.34
N GLU A 124 -16.06 13.87 -2.34
CA GLU A 124 -16.88 14.68 -1.45
C GLU A 124 -16.68 14.32 0.03
N ILE A 125 -16.54 13.03 0.34
CA ILE A 125 -16.32 12.56 1.71
C ILE A 125 -14.99 13.11 2.23
N HIS A 126 -13.92 13.00 1.43
CA HIS A 126 -12.61 13.54 1.79
C HIS A 126 -12.65 15.06 2.00
N ASN A 127 -13.35 15.79 1.14
CA ASN A 127 -13.51 17.23 1.30
C ASN A 127 -14.31 17.62 2.55
N LEU A 128 -15.32 16.82 2.92
CA LEU A 128 -16.07 17.00 4.15
C LEU A 128 -15.20 16.70 5.38
N ASP A 129 -14.35 15.67 5.33
CA ASP A 129 -13.41 15.37 6.41
C ASP A 129 -12.42 16.52 6.61
N MET A 130 -11.85 17.07 5.54
CA MET A 130 -10.95 18.24 5.63
C MET A 130 -11.65 19.44 6.29
N LYS A 131 -12.89 19.75 5.89
CA LYS A 131 -13.67 20.82 6.53
C LYS A 131 -13.96 20.53 8.01
N LEU A 132 -14.18 19.27 8.36
CA LEU A 132 -14.40 18.87 9.75
C LEU A 132 -13.15 19.11 10.59
N TYR A 133 -11.96 18.79 10.06
CA TYR A 133 -10.69 19.09 10.72
C TYR A 133 -10.50 20.60 10.92
N ASP A 134 -10.70 21.41 9.89
CA ASP A 134 -10.55 22.87 9.97
C ASP A 134 -11.50 23.49 11.00
N LEU A 135 -12.75 23.01 11.07
CA LEU A 135 -13.72 23.48 12.06
C LEU A 135 -13.34 23.04 13.48
N ALA A 136 -12.83 21.81 13.65
CA ALA A 136 -12.39 21.32 14.94
C ALA A 136 -11.19 22.13 15.48
N GLU A 137 -10.24 22.47 14.62
CA GLU A 137 -9.11 23.33 14.98
C GLU A 137 -9.57 24.73 15.39
N GLN A 138 -10.46 25.36 14.62
CA GLN A 138 -11.05 26.65 14.97
C GLN A 138 -11.75 26.59 16.33
N VAL A 139 -12.59 25.58 16.58
CA VAL A 139 -13.27 25.42 17.87
C VAL A 139 -12.27 25.31 19.02
N GLN A 140 -11.17 24.59 18.82
CA GLN A 140 -10.14 24.45 19.83
C GLN A 140 -9.40 25.78 20.09
N GLU A 141 -9.11 26.56 19.04
CA GLU A 141 -8.54 27.91 19.18
C GLU A 141 -9.48 28.83 19.98
N TRP A 142 -10.76 28.86 19.60
CA TRP A 142 -11.78 29.64 20.31
C TRP A 142 -11.89 29.23 21.77
N LYS A 143 -11.90 27.93 22.05
CA LYS A 143 -11.92 27.40 23.42
C LYS A 143 -10.71 27.87 24.22
N GLN A 144 -9.50 27.78 23.67
CA GLN A 144 -8.29 28.24 24.35
C GLN A 144 -8.37 29.75 24.64
N ARG A 145 -8.88 30.54 23.69
CA ARG A 145 -9.05 31.98 23.84
C ARG A 145 -10.04 32.32 24.97
N VAL A 146 -11.18 31.65 25.00
CA VAL A 146 -12.19 31.83 26.06
C VAL A 146 -11.62 31.42 27.41
N ASP A 147 -10.98 30.25 27.50
CA ASP A 147 -10.38 29.76 28.75
C ASP A 147 -9.25 30.71 29.24
N TYR A 148 -8.49 31.32 28.32
CA TYR A 148 -7.47 32.32 28.64
C TYR A 148 -8.10 33.56 29.28
N TYR A 149 -9.08 34.19 28.62
CA TYR A 149 -9.69 35.41 29.13
C TYR A 149 -10.49 35.16 30.41
N LYS A 150 -11.13 33.99 30.54
CA LYS A 150 -11.83 33.60 31.77
C LYS A 150 -10.85 33.50 32.95
N ARG A 151 -9.71 32.82 32.76
CA ARG A 151 -8.66 32.74 33.80
C ARG A 151 -8.10 34.10 34.19
N LEU A 152 -7.94 35.01 33.22
CA LEU A 152 -7.50 36.38 33.48
C LEU A 152 -8.54 37.16 34.31
N ALA A 153 -9.83 36.96 34.04
CA ALA A 153 -10.91 37.62 34.76
C ALA A 153 -11.07 37.10 36.20
N ASP A 154 -10.88 35.80 36.42
CA ASP A 154 -11.06 35.16 37.74
C ASP A 154 -9.93 35.50 38.73
N ASP A 155 -8.66 35.50 38.30
CA ASP A 155 -7.49 35.85 39.13
C ASP A 155 -6.42 36.58 38.29
N PRO A 156 -6.54 37.90 38.07
CA PRO A 156 -5.64 38.63 37.19
C PRO A 156 -4.19 38.65 37.68
N LEU A 157 -3.98 38.74 39.00
CA LEU A 157 -2.64 38.90 39.57
C LEU A 157 -1.87 37.57 39.59
N GLY A 158 -2.51 36.47 39.97
CA GLY A 158 -1.91 35.15 39.89
C GLY A 158 -1.74 34.67 38.44
N PHE A 159 -2.69 35.01 37.56
CA PHE A 159 -2.59 34.70 36.14
C PHE A 159 -1.40 35.39 35.46
N VAL A 160 -1.25 36.71 35.61
CA VAL A 160 -0.14 37.46 34.98
C VAL A 160 1.21 36.95 35.46
N ASN A 161 1.36 36.64 36.76
CA ASN A 161 2.59 36.07 37.29
C ASN A 161 2.92 34.67 36.71
N LYS A 162 1.91 33.80 36.58
CA LYS A 162 2.10 32.47 35.95
C LYS A 162 2.38 32.59 34.47
N TRP A 163 1.68 33.49 33.78
CA TRP A 163 1.85 33.75 32.36
C TRP A 163 3.25 34.30 32.07
N LEU A 164 3.74 35.25 32.85
CA LEU A 164 5.06 35.83 32.69
C LEU A 164 6.17 34.80 32.92
N LYS A 165 6.02 33.92 33.92
CA LYS A 165 6.92 32.77 34.13
C LYS A 165 6.88 31.76 32.97
N SER A 166 5.71 31.49 32.41
CA SER A 166 5.55 30.60 31.24
C SER A 166 6.27 31.19 30.03
N GLN A 167 6.04 32.47 29.73
CA GLN A 167 6.66 33.14 28.60
C GLN A 167 8.18 33.24 28.75
N GLU A 168 8.68 33.46 29.97
CA GLU A 168 10.11 33.43 30.26
C GLU A 168 10.70 32.04 29.99
N ALA A 169 10.01 30.97 30.38
CA ALA A 169 10.45 29.59 30.13
C ALA A 169 10.44 29.24 28.64
N ASP A 170 9.38 29.61 27.92
CA ASP A 170 9.25 29.38 26.48
C ASP A 170 10.33 30.15 25.70
N LEU A 171 10.58 31.40 26.08
CA LEU A 171 11.65 32.22 25.50
C LEU A 171 13.04 31.64 25.76
N LYS A 172 13.31 31.12 26.97
CA LYS A 172 14.56 30.41 27.29
C LYS A 172 14.75 29.20 26.38
N LEU A 173 13.68 28.42 26.16
CA LEU A 173 13.74 27.24 25.32
C LEU A 173 14.01 27.59 23.85
N MET A 174 13.36 28.64 23.32
CA MET A 174 13.57 29.06 21.93
C MET A 174 14.93 29.71 21.69
N THR A 175 15.45 30.47 22.65
CA THR A 175 16.69 31.25 22.47
C THR A 175 17.96 30.52 22.91
N GLY A 176 17.83 29.43 23.69
CA GLY A 176 18.96 28.70 24.27
C GLY A 176 19.84 29.52 25.22
N LYS A 177 19.45 30.77 25.52
CA LYS A 177 20.16 31.65 26.44
C LYS A 177 19.69 31.32 27.85
N ASN A 178 20.65 30.98 28.73
CA ASN A 178 20.38 30.89 30.17
C ASN A 178 20.04 32.29 30.69
N ALA A 179 18.75 32.59 30.81
CA ALA A 179 18.26 33.85 31.36
C ALA A 179 18.19 33.84 32.90
N GLU A 180 19.06 33.08 33.58
CA GLU A 180 19.20 33.11 35.04
C GLU A 180 20.23 34.15 35.53
N LEU A 181 20.62 35.12 34.69
CA LEU A 181 21.52 36.22 35.08
C LEU A 181 21.05 36.95 36.35
N GLU A 182 19.74 37.09 36.55
CA GLU A 182 19.19 37.73 37.74
C GLU A 182 19.26 36.81 38.98
N ASN A 183 19.20 35.49 38.78
CA ASN A 183 19.40 34.52 39.85
C ASN A 183 20.87 34.43 40.26
N GLU A 184 21.78 34.55 39.28
CA GLU A 184 23.23 34.63 39.50
C GLU A 184 23.65 35.90 40.25
N ARG A 185 22.85 36.97 40.22
CA ARG A 185 23.10 38.19 41.01
C ARG A 185 22.78 38.05 42.49
N ARG A 186 21.99 37.05 42.88
CA ARG A 186 21.53 36.88 44.26
C ARG A 186 22.52 36.08 45.08
N VAL A 187 22.87 36.58 46.26
CA VAL A 187 23.81 35.92 47.20
C VAL A 187 23.32 34.50 47.56
N GLU A 188 22.01 34.30 47.67
CA GLU A 188 21.38 33.01 47.98
C GLU A 188 21.79 31.90 47.01
N ARG A 189 22.04 32.22 45.74
CA ARG A 189 22.49 31.24 44.74
C ARG A 189 23.86 30.65 45.09
N TYR A 190 24.72 31.44 45.73
CA TYR A 190 26.07 31.02 46.13
C TYR A 190 26.12 30.29 47.47
N MET A 191 25.01 30.28 48.22
CA MET A 191 24.89 29.55 49.49
C MET A 191 24.37 28.11 49.29
N GLN A 192 24.22 27.66 48.04
CA GLN A 192 23.78 26.30 47.73
C GLN A 192 24.87 25.27 48.01
N PRO A 193 24.52 24.05 48.48
CA PRO A 193 25.50 23.02 48.82
C PRO A 193 26.37 22.59 47.63
N GLN A 194 25.84 22.71 46.42
CA GLN A 194 26.55 22.41 45.16
C GLN A 194 27.66 23.42 44.84
N MET A 195 27.63 24.61 45.45
CA MET A 195 28.60 25.67 45.19
C MET A 195 30.01 25.26 45.65
N GLN A 196 30.11 24.55 46.78
CA GLN A 196 31.40 24.07 47.31
C GLN A 196 32.10 23.14 46.32
N GLU A 197 31.37 22.18 45.74
CA GLU A 197 31.89 21.30 44.70
C GLU A 197 32.26 22.06 43.42
N GLY A 198 31.43 23.04 43.04
CA GLY A 198 31.72 23.93 41.91
C GLY A 198 33.03 24.70 42.07
N VAL A 199 33.29 25.25 43.26
CA VAL A 199 34.54 25.95 43.60
C VAL A 199 35.73 25.00 43.53
N PHE A 200 35.63 23.78 44.06
CA PHE A 200 36.71 22.80 43.98
C PHE A 200 37.03 22.40 42.53
N ARG A 201 36.01 22.14 41.71
CA ARG A 201 36.19 21.83 40.28
C ARG A 201 36.83 23.01 39.53
N TYR A 202 36.40 24.24 39.83
CA TYR A 202 36.98 25.45 39.25
C TYR A 202 38.46 25.62 39.63
N LEU A 203 38.79 25.50 40.92
CA LEU A 203 40.15 25.60 41.42
C LEU A 203 41.06 24.55 40.79
N TYR A 204 40.61 23.29 40.74
CA TYR A 204 41.36 22.20 40.10
C TYR A 204 41.66 22.51 38.64
N ASN A 205 40.66 22.92 37.86
CA ASN A 205 40.84 23.27 36.45
C ASN A 205 41.80 24.45 36.26
N LYS A 206 41.70 25.47 37.12
CA LYS A 206 42.57 26.65 37.07
C LYS A 206 44.03 26.32 37.40
N VAL A 207 44.25 25.42 38.36
CA VAL A 207 45.59 24.90 38.69
C VAL A 207 46.17 24.10 37.52
N GLN A 208 45.38 23.20 36.90
CA GLN A 208 45.83 22.45 35.73
C GLN A 208 46.14 23.36 34.53
N GLN A 209 45.34 24.40 34.31
CA GLN A 209 45.61 25.40 33.27
C GLN A 209 46.94 26.12 33.53
N LYS A 210 47.15 26.63 34.75
CA LYS A 210 48.40 27.29 35.13
C LYS A 210 49.62 26.37 35.03
N ARG A 211 49.46 25.10 35.38
CA ARG A 211 50.49 24.08 35.20
C ARG A 211 50.84 23.88 33.72
N LYS A 212 49.85 23.76 32.84
CA LYS A 212 50.06 23.66 31.38
C LYS A 212 50.76 24.90 30.82
N GLU A 213 50.36 26.11 31.25
CA GLU A 213 51.00 27.36 30.86
C GLU A 213 52.50 27.38 31.26
N LEU A 214 52.81 26.90 32.48
CA LEU A 214 54.18 26.80 32.97
C LEU A 214 55.00 25.73 32.25
N GLU A 215 54.43 24.55 31.99
CA GLU A 215 55.10 23.47 31.23
C GLU A 215 55.40 23.91 29.79
N LEU A 216 54.47 24.63 29.13
CA LEU A 216 54.71 25.25 27.83
C LEU A 216 55.80 26.33 27.88
N GLY A 217 55.81 27.17 28.91
CA GLY A 217 56.83 28.20 29.11
C GLY A 217 58.23 27.65 29.43
N ILE A 218 58.31 26.51 30.12
CA ILE A 218 59.58 25.81 30.41
C ILE A 218 60.10 25.12 29.15
N ASN A 219 59.25 24.43 28.39
CA ASN A 219 59.64 23.81 27.12
C ASN A 219 60.09 24.85 26.07
N ALA A 220 59.47 26.03 26.04
CA ALA A 220 59.88 27.14 25.19
C ALA A 220 61.27 27.72 25.56
N LYS A 221 61.67 27.65 26.84
CA LYS A 221 63.01 28.07 27.30
C LYS A 221 64.05 26.96 27.22
N GLY A 222 63.65 25.69 27.36
CA GLY A 222 64.54 24.53 27.20
C GLY A 222 64.92 24.22 25.75
N GLY A 223 64.08 24.61 24.78
CA GLY A 223 64.38 24.50 23.34
C GLY A 223 65.32 25.56 22.77
N MET A 224 65.73 26.56 23.57
CA MET A 224 66.72 27.58 23.20
C MET A 224 68.13 27.33 23.80
N MET A 225 68.36 26.17 24.41
CA MET A 225 69.71 25.73 24.79
C MET A 225 70.18 24.54 23.96
N PHE A 226 70.30 24.78 22.66
CA PHE A 226 71.31 24.17 21.77
C PHE A 226 71.91 25.26 20.90
#